data_AF-A0A5N5RB53-F1
#
_entry.id   AF-A0A5N5RB53-F1
#
_cell.length_a   1.000
_cell.length_b   1.000
_cell.length_c   1.000
_cell.angle_alpha   90.00
_cell.angle_beta   90.00
_cell.angle_gamma   90.00
#
_symmetry.space_group_name_H-M   'P 1'
#
loop_
_entity.id
_entity.type
_entity.pdbx_description
1 polymer ?
#
loop_
_entity_poly.entity_id
_entity_poly.type
_entity_poly.pdbx_seq_one_letter_code
_entity_poly.pdbx_strand_id
1 'polypeptide(L)'
;ETQDTIAYWGDFSQPKIVWGNLCLHAQYAMVKDDAIVCAPSPFITTDDWFLLGMLNSKAADWYVHQVGVTRSGGYMEYKPVFVEQIPIPQDVSDATRREIAELAQRAQEQAQRGMPTMNEEQRINALVYGLFKLDDAEQAAIQRSLG
;
A
#
# COMPACT_ATOMS: atom_id res chain seq x y z
N GLU A 1 30.82 -11.85 22.12
CA GLU A 1 29.57 -11.10 21.96
C GLU A 1 28.78 -11.80 20.86
N THR A 2 28.00 -12.81 21.24
CA THR A 2 27.18 -13.63 20.31
C THR A 2 25.93 -14.07 21.06
N GLN A 3 25.13 -13.08 21.44
CA GLN A 3 23.71 -13.23 21.72
C GLN A 3 23.03 -12.21 20.82
N ASP A 4 22.01 -12.65 20.07
CA ASP A 4 21.05 -11.87 19.24
C ASP A 4 20.89 -12.32 17.77
N THR A 5 21.47 -13.45 17.35
CA THR A 5 21.27 -13.92 15.97
C THR A 5 19.97 -14.71 15.76
N ILE A 6 19.22 -15.05 16.81
CA ILE A 6 18.09 -16.00 16.73
C ILE A 6 16.73 -15.29 16.71
N ALA A 7 16.60 -14.10 17.31
CA ALA A 7 15.30 -13.42 17.43
C ALA A 7 14.77 -12.89 16.08
N TYR A 8 15.64 -12.30 15.24
CA TYR A 8 15.23 -11.66 13.99
C TYR A 8 14.78 -12.62 12.89
N TRP A 9 15.19 -13.90 12.94
CA TRP A 9 14.72 -14.89 11.96
C TRP A 9 13.21 -15.10 12.01
N GLY A 10 12.60 -14.97 13.18
CA GLY A 10 11.15 -15.09 13.34
C GLY A 10 10.36 -13.98 12.64
N ASP A 11 10.92 -12.76 12.58
CA ASP A 11 10.27 -11.60 11.96
C ASP A 11 10.16 -11.75 10.44
N PHE A 12 11.12 -12.41 9.81
CA PHE A 12 11.03 -12.74 8.39
C PHE A 12 9.93 -13.75 8.06
N SER A 13 9.49 -14.53 9.04
CA SER A 13 8.42 -15.51 8.85
C SER A 13 7.02 -14.92 9.08
N GLN A 14 6.90 -13.68 9.52
CA GLN A 14 5.60 -13.04 9.74
C GLN A 14 4.97 -12.55 8.42
N PRO A 15 3.63 -12.31 8.41
CA PRO A 15 2.96 -11.64 7.31
C PRO A 15 3.58 -10.27 7.09
N LYS A 16 3.64 -9.86 5.82
CA LYS A 16 4.28 -8.59 5.47
C LYS A 16 3.66 -7.96 4.24
N ILE A 17 3.56 -6.64 4.24
CA ILE A 17 3.26 -5.85 3.05
C ILE A 17 4.58 -5.58 2.32
N VAL A 18 4.68 -5.97 1.06
CA VAL A 18 5.87 -5.81 0.21
C VAL A 18 5.57 -4.93 -0.99
N TRP A 19 6.58 -4.27 -1.53
CA TRP A 19 6.46 -3.52 -2.79
C TRP A 19 7.80 -3.42 -3.52
N GLY A 20 7.75 -3.06 -4.80
CA GLY A 20 8.95 -2.74 -5.58
C GLY A 20 9.48 -1.34 -5.27
N ASN A 21 10.79 -1.18 -5.11
CA ASN A 21 11.38 0.15 -4.89
C ASN A 21 11.25 1.09 -6.10
N LEU A 22 11.05 0.56 -7.31
CA LEU A 22 10.94 1.35 -8.54
C LEU A 22 9.73 0.88 -9.35
N CYS A 23 8.65 1.67 -9.32
CA CYS A 23 7.36 1.34 -9.93
C CYS A 23 6.75 2.58 -10.60
N LEU A 24 5.83 2.38 -11.55
CA LEU A 24 5.07 3.50 -12.16
C LEU A 24 3.93 3.99 -11.27
N HIS A 25 3.41 3.14 -10.40
CA HIS A 25 2.33 3.39 -9.46
C HIS A 25 2.51 2.49 -8.23
N ALA A 26 1.79 2.80 -7.15
CA ALA A 26 1.69 1.95 -5.97
C ALA A 26 1.36 0.49 -6.33
N GLN A 27 2.20 -0.44 -5.88
CA GLN A 27 2.06 -1.89 -6.12
C GLN A 27 2.39 -2.66 -4.84
N TYR A 28 1.56 -2.46 -3.81
CA TYR A 28 1.73 -3.12 -2.52
C TYR A 28 0.97 -4.44 -2.49
N ALA A 29 1.59 -5.48 -1.94
CA ALA A 29 0.95 -6.79 -1.76
C ALA A 29 1.22 -7.35 -0.37
N MET A 30 0.22 -7.99 0.23
CA MET A 30 0.38 -8.82 1.41
C MET A 30 1.01 -10.15 1.00
N VAL A 31 2.09 -10.54 1.68
CA VAL A 31 2.76 -11.81 1.50
C VAL A 31 2.67 -12.60 2.80
N LYS A 32 2.28 -13.86 2.67
CA LYS A 32 2.14 -14.78 3.80
C LYS A 32 3.48 -15.35 4.23
N ASP A 33 3.45 -15.95 5.41
CA ASP A 33 4.56 -16.55 6.14
C ASP A 33 5.33 -17.55 5.28
N ASP A 34 6.67 -17.47 5.32
CA ASP A 34 7.68 -18.25 4.57
C ASP A 34 8.39 -17.53 3.40
N ALA A 35 7.79 -16.46 2.86
CA ALA A 35 8.42 -15.74 1.75
C ALA A 35 9.60 -14.87 2.19
N ILE A 36 10.73 -15.07 1.52
CA ILE A 36 11.95 -14.27 1.68
C ILE A 36 11.91 -13.11 0.67
N VAL A 37 11.87 -11.88 1.19
CA VAL A 37 11.94 -10.65 0.39
C VAL A 37 13.40 -10.22 0.30
N CYS A 38 13.91 -10.12 -0.92
CA CYS A 38 15.27 -9.68 -1.17
C CYS A 38 15.29 -8.20 -1.60
N ALA A 39 16.38 -7.50 -1.26
CA ALA A 39 16.64 -6.17 -1.78
C ALA A 39 16.61 -6.17 -3.34
N PRO A 40 16.10 -5.10 -3.98
CA PRO A 40 15.74 -3.80 -3.41
C PRO A 40 14.28 -3.70 -2.93
N SER A 41 13.53 -4.80 -2.80
CA SER A 41 12.12 -4.75 -2.36
C SER A 41 12.02 -4.45 -0.86
N PRO A 42 11.37 -3.35 -0.44
CA PRO A 42 11.11 -3.09 0.97
C PRO A 42 9.83 -3.81 1.44
N PHE A 43 9.69 -3.91 2.77
CA PHE A 43 8.49 -4.49 3.38
C PHE A 43 8.19 -3.89 4.75
N ILE A 44 6.94 -4.03 5.19
CA ILE A 44 6.46 -3.75 6.55
C ILE A 44 5.93 -5.07 7.12
N THR A 45 6.47 -5.51 8.26
CA THR A 45 6.00 -6.71 8.95
C THR A 45 4.67 -6.43 9.64
N THR A 46 3.56 -6.92 9.07
CA THR A 46 2.19 -6.67 9.51
C THR A 46 1.21 -7.56 8.76
N ASP A 47 0.08 -7.87 9.39
CA ASP A 47 -1.10 -8.49 8.77
C ASP A 47 -2.27 -7.50 8.61
N ASP A 48 -2.02 -6.20 8.75
CA ASP A 48 -3.05 -5.15 8.64
C ASP A 48 -3.47 -4.94 7.17
N TRP A 49 -4.56 -5.62 6.79
CA TRP A 49 -5.19 -5.47 5.48
C TRP A 49 -5.84 -4.10 5.27
N PHE A 50 -6.21 -3.38 6.33
CA PHE A 50 -6.67 -1.99 6.19
C PHE A 50 -5.50 -1.10 5.73
N LEU A 51 -4.31 -1.29 6.31
CA LEU A 51 -3.11 -0.58 5.86
C LEU A 51 -2.80 -0.91 4.40
N LEU A 52 -2.91 -2.17 3.97
CA LEU A 52 -2.73 -2.53 2.55
C LEU A 52 -3.70 -1.78 1.64
N GLY A 53 -4.98 -1.68 2.03
CA GLY A 53 -5.98 -0.92 1.28
C GLY A 53 -5.67 0.57 1.22
N MET A 54 -5.22 1.17 2.34
CA MET A 54 -4.78 2.56 2.38
C MET A 54 -3.61 2.82 1.43
N LEU A 55 -2.57 1.98 1.48
CA LEU A 55 -1.36 2.14 0.67
C LEU A 55 -1.61 1.98 -0.83
N ASN A 56 -2.55 1.13 -1.24
CA ASN A 56 -2.94 0.94 -2.64
C ASN A 56 -4.01 1.95 -3.13
N SER A 57 -4.39 2.93 -2.31
CA SER A 57 -5.32 3.98 -2.75
C SER A 57 -4.62 5.03 -3.62
N LYS A 58 -5.37 5.64 -4.54
CA LYS A 58 -4.91 6.77 -5.37
C LYS A 58 -4.48 7.98 -4.53
N ALA A 59 -5.09 8.19 -3.37
CA ALA A 59 -4.68 9.26 -2.46
C ALA A 59 -3.26 9.02 -1.92
N ALA A 60 -2.97 7.79 -1.49
CA ALA A 60 -1.65 7.40 -1.02
C ALA A 60 -0.61 7.43 -2.15
N ASP A 61 -0.96 6.87 -3.31
CA ASP A 61 -0.13 6.88 -4.52
C ASP A 61 0.24 8.32 -4.92
N TRP A 62 -0.76 9.19 -5.00
CA TRP A 62 -0.57 10.62 -5.26
C TRP A 62 0.35 11.29 -4.25
N TYR A 63 0.18 10.99 -2.97
CA TYR A 63 0.99 11.58 -1.91
C TYR A 63 2.47 11.19 -2.06
N VAL A 64 2.75 9.91 -2.34
CA VAL A 64 4.12 9.47 -2.63
C VAL A 64 4.68 10.20 -3.85
N HIS A 65 3.88 10.45 -4.88
CA HIS A 65 4.32 11.23 -6.04
C HIS A 65 4.67 12.69 -5.71
N GLN A 66 4.16 13.26 -4.62
CA GLN A 66 4.50 14.61 -4.19
C GLN A 66 5.85 14.68 -3.46
N VAL A 67 6.24 13.62 -2.75
CA VAL A 67 7.44 13.60 -1.90
C VAL A 67 8.58 12.74 -2.46
N GLY A 68 8.26 11.82 -3.37
CA GLY A 68 9.16 10.85 -3.97
C GLY A 68 10.03 11.42 -5.09
N VAL A 69 10.94 10.57 -5.59
CA VAL A 69 11.88 10.93 -6.65
C VAL A 69 11.52 10.21 -7.94
N THR A 70 11.21 10.98 -8.97
CA THR A 70 11.00 10.46 -10.33
C THR A 70 12.33 10.16 -11.03
N ARG A 71 12.37 9.05 -11.75
CA ARG A 71 13.49 8.58 -12.58
C ARG A 71 13.08 8.56 -14.06
N SER A 72 14.05 8.29 -14.93
CA SER A 72 13.83 8.20 -16.37
C SER A 72 12.68 7.24 -16.71
N GLY A 73 11.83 7.62 -17.67
CA GLY A 73 10.69 6.81 -18.10
C GLY A 73 9.45 6.90 -17.20
N GLY A 74 9.41 7.85 -16.26
CA GLY A 74 8.25 8.07 -15.38
C GLY A 74 8.21 7.16 -14.16
N TYR A 75 9.23 6.31 -13.96
CA TYR A 75 9.32 5.48 -12.77
C TYR A 75 9.51 6.32 -11.51
N MET A 76 8.80 5.96 -10.46
CA MET A 76 8.87 6.60 -9.14
C MET A 76 9.59 5.67 -8.16
N GLU A 77 10.40 6.25 -7.29
CA GLU A 77 11.13 5.52 -6.27
C GLU A 77 10.33 5.44 -4.95
N TYR A 78 9.78 4.27 -4.63
CA TYR A 78 9.00 4.00 -3.41
C TYR A 78 9.89 3.57 -2.25
N LYS A 79 10.84 4.41 -1.84
CA LYS A 79 11.65 4.11 -0.64
C LYS A 79 10.80 4.17 0.63
N PRO A 80 11.13 3.39 1.68
CA PRO A 80 10.47 3.48 2.99
C PRO A 80 10.35 4.91 3.51
N VAL A 81 11.39 5.74 3.34
CA VAL A 81 11.40 7.16 3.75
C VAL A 81 10.25 7.99 3.15
N PHE A 82 9.74 7.63 1.97
CA PHE A 82 8.60 8.31 1.34
C PHE A 82 7.28 7.65 1.71
N VAL A 83 7.26 6.31 1.77
CA VAL A 83 6.07 5.53 2.13
C VAL A 83 5.64 5.79 3.58
N GLU A 84 6.60 5.91 4.51
CA GLU A 84 6.35 6.22 5.92
C GLU A 84 5.75 7.63 6.14
N GLN A 85 5.81 8.52 5.15
CA GLN A 85 5.19 9.83 5.23
C GLN A 85 3.71 9.83 4.85
N ILE A 86 3.18 8.73 4.29
CA ILE A 86 1.77 8.63 3.91
C ILE A 86 0.91 8.80 5.18
N PRO A 87 0.00 9.77 5.22
CA PRO A 87 -0.89 9.94 6.36
C PRO A 87 -1.82 8.73 6.51
N ILE A 88 -1.86 8.12 7.69
CA ILE A 88 -2.81 7.05 8.02
C ILE A 88 -3.81 7.59 9.06
N PRO A 89 -5.10 7.78 8.69
CA PRO A 89 -6.11 8.27 9.62
C PRO A 89 -6.27 7.34 10.83
N GLN A 90 -6.26 7.92 12.04
CA GLN A 90 -6.39 7.17 13.29
C GLN A 90 -7.86 7.00 13.70
N ASP A 91 -8.69 8.02 13.46
CA ASP A 91 -10.11 8.05 13.86
C ASP A 91 -11.03 7.43 12.80
N VAL A 92 -10.79 6.16 12.44
CA VAL A 92 -11.60 5.42 11.46
C VAL A 92 -12.51 4.43 12.17
N SER A 93 -13.80 4.41 11.83
CA SER A 93 -14.74 3.45 12.42
C SER A 93 -14.35 2.00 12.11
N ASP A 94 -14.58 1.07 13.04
CA ASP A 94 -14.29 -0.35 12.85
C ASP A 94 -14.96 -0.92 11.60
N ALA A 95 -16.18 -0.48 11.29
CA ALA A 95 -16.91 -0.88 10.09
C ALA A 95 -16.17 -0.47 8.82
N THR A 96 -15.69 0.78 8.74
CA THR A 96 -14.93 1.28 7.59
C THR A 96 -13.56 0.62 7.49
N ARG A 97 -12.84 0.45 8.60
CA ARG A 97 -11.55 -0.26 8.61
C ARG A 97 -11.72 -1.68 8.06
N ARG A 98 -12.74 -2.38 8.54
CA ARG A 98 -13.07 -3.74 8.08
C ARG A 98 -13.45 -3.77 6.61
N GLU A 99 -14.26 -2.82 6.13
CA GLU A 99 -14.66 -2.78 4.71
C GLU A 99 -13.44 -2.61 3.79
N ILE A 100 -12.55 -1.66 4.11
CA ILE A 100 -11.31 -1.45 3.34
C ILE A 100 -10.42 -2.69 3.39
N ALA A 101 -10.25 -3.31 4.56
CA ALA A 101 -9.48 -4.54 4.71
C ALA A 101 -10.02 -5.69 3.84
N GLU A 102 -11.34 -5.92 3.88
CA GLU A 102 -11.99 -6.97 3.08
C GLU A 102 -11.91 -6.68 1.57
N LEU A 103 -12.00 -5.41 1.16
CA LEU A 103 -11.80 -5.02 -0.23
C LEU A 103 -10.35 -5.27 -0.69
N ALA A 104 -9.36 -4.90 0.13
CA ALA A 104 -7.95 -5.12 -0.19
C ALA A 104 -7.62 -6.61 -0.31
N GLN A 105 -8.15 -7.44 0.59
CA GLN A 105 -8.00 -8.89 0.52
C GLN A 105 -8.63 -9.45 -0.76
N ARG A 106 -9.88 -9.06 -1.09
CA ARG A 106 -10.54 -9.51 -2.33
C ARG A 106 -9.80 -9.08 -3.59
N ALA A 107 -9.31 -7.82 -3.64
CA ALA A 107 -8.55 -7.31 -4.76
C ALA A 107 -7.28 -8.16 -4.98
N GLN A 108 -6.54 -8.46 -3.90
CA GLN A 108 -5.35 -9.28 -4.03
C GLN A 108 -5.66 -10.72 -4.47
N GLU A 109 -6.71 -11.34 -3.92
CA GLU A 109 -7.16 -12.69 -4.31
C GLU A 109 -7.60 -12.74 -5.79
N GLN A 110 -8.27 -11.70 -6.27
CA GLN A 110 -8.65 -11.55 -7.69
C GLN A 110 -7.41 -11.40 -8.58
N ALA A 111 -6.48 -10.51 -8.21
CA ALA A 111 -5.24 -10.31 -8.97
C ALA A 111 -4.43 -11.60 -9.09
N GLN A 112 -4.33 -12.39 -8.01
CA GLN A 112 -3.67 -13.70 -8.00
C GLN A 112 -4.33 -14.72 -8.96
N ARG A 113 -5.62 -14.56 -9.25
CA ARG A 113 -6.38 -15.36 -10.21
C ARG A 113 -6.42 -14.76 -11.62
N GLY A 114 -5.74 -13.63 -11.85
CA GLY A 114 -5.81 -12.89 -13.10
C GLY A 114 -7.19 -12.28 -13.37
N MET A 115 -8.00 -12.05 -12.32
CA MET A 115 -9.31 -11.42 -12.41
C MET A 115 -9.18 -9.89 -12.26
N PRO A 116 -10.08 -9.10 -12.87
CA PRO A 116 -10.10 -7.65 -12.69
C PRO A 116 -10.35 -7.25 -11.23
N THR A 117 -9.62 -6.23 -10.77
CA THR A 117 -9.67 -5.67 -9.40
C THR A 117 -10.28 -4.26 -9.33
N MET A 118 -10.65 -3.70 -10.50
CA MET A 118 -11.03 -2.29 -10.63
C MET A 118 -12.22 -1.90 -9.73
N ASN A 119 -13.16 -2.81 -9.48
CA ASN A 119 -14.32 -2.52 -8.63
C ASN A 119 -13.90 -2.34 -7.16
N GLU A 120 -13.06 -3.23 -6.66
CA GLU A 120 -12.51 -3.19 -5.31
C GLU A 120 -11.64 -1.95 -5.12
N GLU A 121 -10.76 -1.66 -6.08
CA GLU A 121 -9.90 -0.48 -6.08
C GLU A 121 -10.72 0.82 -6.09
N GLN A 122 -11.77 0.93 -6.91
CA GLN A 122 -12.65 2.10 -6.95
C GLN A 122 -13.37 2.31 -5.61
N ARG A 123 -13.83 1.22 -4.97
CA ARG A 123 -14.48 1.31 -3.65
C ARG A 123 -13.49 1.71 -2.56
N ILE A 124 -12.28 1.16 -2.57
CA ILE A 124 -11.20 1.59 -1.66
C ILE A 124 -10.95 3.09 -1.84
N ASN A 125 -10.78 3.56 -3.08
CA ASN A 125 -10.55 4.96 -3.37
C ASN A 125 -11.68 5.86 -2.83
N ALA A 126 -12.94 5.50 -3.07
CA ALA A 126 -14.08 6.26 -2.58
C ALA A 126 -14.11 6.36 -1.04
N LEU A 127 -13.85 5.26 -0.33
CA LEU A 127 -13.77 5.24 1.12
C LEU A 127 -12.62 6.11 1.63
N VAL A 128 -11.43 5.96 1.04
CA VAL A 128 -10.23 6.71 1.44
C VAL A 128 -10.39 8.21 1.20
N TYR A 129 -10.95 8.62 0.06
CA TYR A 129 -11.27 10.03 -0.19
C TYR A 129 -12.24 10.58 0.85
N GLY A 130 -13.24 9.79 1.25
CA GLY A 130 -14.16 10.13 2.33
C GLY A 130 -13.46 10.31 3.68
N LEU A 131 -12.48 9.45 4.01
CA LEU A 131 -11.69 9.57 5.25
C LEU A 131 -10.87 10.88 5.31
N PHE A 132 -10.33 11.30 4.18
CA PHE A 132 -9.58 12.56 4.05
C PHE A 132 -10.48 13.77 3.77
N LYS A 133 -11.79 13.57 3.61
CA LYS A 133 -12.78 14.61 3.27
C LYS A 133 -12.44 15.35 1.98
N LEU A 134 -11.89 14.63 1.00
CA LEU A 134 -11.51 15.22 -0.29
C LEU A 134 -12.75 15.53 -1.13
N ASP A 135 -12.82 16.74 -1.65
CA ASP A 135 -13.91 17.16 -2.53
C ASP A 135 -13.73 16.63 -3.97
N ASP A 136 -14.76 16.80 -4.80
CA ASP A 136 -14.75 16.30 -6.18
C ASP A 136 -13.63 16.92 -7.02
N ALA A 137 -13.24 18.17 -6.75
CA ALA A 137 -12.19 18.86 -7.48
C ALA A 137 -10.81 18.30 -7.10
N GLU A 138 -10.58 18.04 -5.82
CA GLU A 138 -9.37 17.39 -5.30
C GLU A 138 -9.24 15.96 -5.82
N GLN A 139 -10.33 15.19 -5.80
CA GLN A 139 -10.37 13.83 -6.36
C GLN A 139 -10.05 13.84 -7.86
N ALA A 140 -10.61 14.78 -8.61
CA ALA A 140 -10.32 14.92 -10.04
C ALA A 140 -8.86 15.35 -10.30
N ALA A 141 -8.29 16.21 -9.46
CA ALA A 141 -6.90 16.62 -9.56
C ALA A 141 -5.94 15.44 -9.31
N ILE A 142 -6.20 14.63 -8.27
CA ILE A 142 -5.47 13.40 -7.97
C ILE A 142 -5.50 12.46 -9.17
N GLN A 143 -6.70 12.17 -9.70
CA GLN A 143 -6.84 11.25 -10.82
C GLN A 143 -6.11 11.73 -12.08
N ARG A 144 -6.15 13.04 -12.36
CA ARG A 144 -5.43 13.63 -13.52
C ARG A 144 -3.92 13.55 -13.36
N SER A 145 -3.40 13.71 -12.14
CA SER A 145 -1.96 13.66 -11.90
C SER A 145 -1.36 12.26 -11.98
N LEU A 146 -2.19 11.22 -11.81
CA LEU A 146 -1.77 9.81 -11.86
C LEU A 146 -2.06 9.14 -13.22
N GLY A 147 -2.72 9.84 -14.16
CA GLY A 147 -3.08 9.33 -15.49
C GLY A 147 -2.26 9.96 -16.60
#